data_AF-A0AAV8WP58-F1
#
_entry.id   AF-A0AAV8WP58-F1
#
_cell.length_a   1.000
_cell.length_b   1.000
_cell.length_c   1.000
_cell.angle_alpha   90.00
_cell.angle_beta   90.00
_cell.angle_gamma   90.00
#
_symmetry.space_group_name_H-M   'P 1'
#
loop_
_entity.id
_entity.type
_entity.pdbx_description
1 polymer ?
#
loop_
_entity_poly.entity_id
_entity_poly.type
_entity_poly.pdbx_seq_one_letter_code
_entity_poly.pdbx_strand_id
1 'polypeptide(L)'
;MCYYFALDRLSGLRGFNGKRHAERKRFLLYCLYAWGMPVIHVLIVVLLNEYGDETKAYYPGVGKTKCFLEDKLPNLLYFYGPMAILITINIILFILTAVKIQKVKKETSMLKHSDSKRHTYEDDKQNFTEHVNKKTNALYRFNLYLKLLFAMGINWAMEIISWAVIWKMGEQVPSYVWYLTDFCNAMYGAFIFFIFVFKKKIWKSLQKRYYMFIGKPHLAHSMTMTQTTRSSNFSTTETGLTDHRLSELRNGRGAEERGLTQN
;
A
#
# COMPACT_ATOMS: atom_id res chain seq x y z
N MET A 1 -5.04 -16.29 12.73
CA MET A 1 -5.56 -15.37 11.68
C MET A 1 -6.86 -14.65 12.07
N CYS A 2 -7.80 -15.30 12.75
CA CYS A 2 -9.01 -14.64 13.31
C CYS A 2 -8.73 -13.55 14.37
N TYR A 3 -7.68 -13.69 15.17
CA TYR A 3 -7.33 -12.71 16.22
C TYR A 3 -6.86 -11.35 15.68
N TYR A 4 -6.20 -11.31 14.52
CA TYR A 4 -5.69 -10.06 13.93
C TYR A 4 -6.78 -9.22 13.26
N PHE A 5 -7.75 -9.89 12.63
CA PHE A 5 -8.88 -9.22 11.99
C PHE A 5 -9.88 -8.67 13.03
N ALA A 6 -9.93 -9.26 14.23
CA ALA A 6 -10.68 -8.73 15.38
C ALA A 6 -9.98 -7.52 16.03
N LEU A 7 -8.65 -7.53 16.14
CA LEU A 7 -7.87 -6.45 16.77
C LEU A 7 -7.85 -5.14 15.96
N ASP A 8 -7.86 -5.21 14.63
CA ASP A 8 -7.89 -4.00 13.78
C ASP A 8 -9.28 -3.31 13.78
N ARG A 9 -10.31 -3.98 14.32
CA ARG A 9 -11.66 -3.43 14.49
C ARG A 9 -11.82 -2.60 15.78
N LEU A 10 -10.89 -2.70 16.74
CA LEU A 10 -10.94 -2.03 18.05
C LEU A 10 -10.04 -0.80 18.19
N SER A 11 -9.05 -0.61 17.32
CA SER A 11 -8.11 0.52 17.41
C SER A 11 -8.64 1.87 16.86
N GLY A 12 -9.96 2.08 16.92
CA GLY A 12 -10.62 3.33 16.54
C GLY A 12 -10.38 4.49 17.52
N LEU A 13 -9.86 4.27 18.72
CA LEU A 13 -9.72 5.29 19.76
C LEU A 13 -8.44 5.08 20.59
N ARG A 14 -7.35 5.80 20.33
CA ARG A 14 -6.40 6.30 21.38
C ARG A 14 -5.13 6.99 20.84
N GLY A 15 -4.83 8.17 21.40
CA GLY A 15 -3.52 8.75 21.72
C GLY A 15 -2.40 8.77 20.67
N PHE A 16 -2.03 9.97 20.20
CA PHE A 16 -1.03 10.23 19.15
C PHE A 16 0.39 9.66 19.44
N ASN A 17 0.86 9.67 20.69
CA ASN A 17 2.20 9.14 21.06
C ASN A 17 2.25 7.61 21.26
N GLY A 18 1.13 6.97 21.63
CA GLY A 18 1.05 5.50 21.76
C GLY A 18 0.95 4.78 20.40
N LYS A 19 0.49 5.49 19.36
CA LYS A 19 0.31 4.94 18.01
C LYS A 19 1.63 4.49 17.37
N ARG A 20 2.69 5.30 17.40
CA ARG A 20 3.98 4.95 16.77
C ARG A 20 4.65 3.73 17.40
N HIS A 21 4.57 3.60 18.72
CA HIS A 21 5.10 2.43 19.43
C HIS A 21 4.25 1.18 19.16
N ALA A 22 2.92 1.31 19.13
CA ALA A 22 2.02 0.22 18.75
C ALA A 22 2.22 -0.23 17.29
N GLU A 23 2.42 0.70 16.36
CA GLU A 23 2.72 0.43 14.95
C GLU A 23 4.06 -0.30 14.79
N ARG A 24 5.10 0.12 15.52
CA ARG A 24 6.41 -0.56 15.50
C ARG A 24 6.31 -1.98 16.07
N LYS A 25 5.57 -2.18 17.16
CA LYS A 25 5.29 -3.53 17.71
C LYS A 25 4.53 -4.41 16.72
N ARG A 26 3.50 -3.87 16.07
CA ARG A 26 2.75 -4.58 15.02
C ARG A 26 3.66 -4.97 13.85
N PHE A 27 4.51 -4.06 13.40
CA PHE A 27 5.49 -4.32 12.33
C PHE A 27 6.45 -5.45 12.70
N LEU A 28 7.08 -5.40 13.89
CA LEU A 28 7.99 -6.45 14.36
C LEU A 28 7.29 -7.80 14.43
N LEU A 29 6.05 -7.83 14.90
CA LEU A 29 5.27 -9.06 14.99
C LEU A 29 4.89 -9.62 13.61
N TYR A 30 4.61 -8.74 12.63
CA TYR A 30 4.44 -9.16 11.24
C TYR A 30 5.73 -9.71 10.62
N CYS A 31 6.89 -9.11 10.92
CA CYS A 31 8.18 -9.66 10.49
C CYS A 31 8.42 -11.04 11.12
N LEU A 32 8.25 -11.17 12.43
CA LEU A 32 8.42 -12.46 13.11
C LEU A 32 7.52 -13.53 12.51
N TYR A 33 6.26 -13.20 12.20
CA TYR A 33 5.36 -14.11 11.51
C TYR A 33 5.84 -14.47 10.09
N ALA A 34 6.22 -13.46 9.29
CA ALA A 34 6.60 -13.65 7.89
C ALA A 34 7.89 -14.48 7.72
N TRP A 35 8.84 -14.35 8.65
CA TRP A 35 10.09 -15.13 8.64
C TRP A 35 9.97 -16.44 9.41
N GLY A 36 9.28 -16.42 10.55
CA GLY A 36 9.14 -17.58 11.43
C GLY A 36 8.34 -18.71 10.79
N MET A 37 7.21 -18.40 10.14
CA MET A 37 6.36 -19.43 9.53
C MET A 37 7.09 -20.23 8.44
N PRO A 38 7.79 -19.62 7.45
CA PRO A 38 8.61 -20.36 6.49
C PRO A 38 9.75 -21.15 7.13
N VAL A 39 10.45 -20.59 8.11
CA VAL A 39 11.54 -21.30 8.80
C VAL A 39 11.02 -22.55 9.52
N ILE A 40 9.91 -22.42 10.25
CA ILE A 40 9.27 -23.56 10.93
C ILE A 40 8.81 -24.59 9.91
N HIS A 41 8.19 -24.16 8.81
CA HIS A 41 7.73 -25.05 7.75
C HIS A 41 8.89 -25.84 7.14
N VAL A 42 9.98 -25.18 6.75
CA VAL A 42 11.18 -25.82 6.19
C VAL A 42 11.82 -26.75 7.21
N LEU A 43 11.92 -26.33 8.48
CA LEU A 43 12.44 -27.17 9.55
C LEU A 43 11.65 -28.48 9.69
N ILE A 44 10.31 -28.42 9.63
CA ILE A 44 9.46 -29.62 9.67
C ILE A 44 9.78 -30.54 8.48
N VAL A 45 9.89 -29.99 7.26
CA VAL A 45 10.22 -30.78 6.06
C VAL A 45 11.59 -31.44 6.21
N VAL A 46 12.59 -30.72 6.70
CA VAL A 46 13.95 -31.25 6.92
C VAL A 46 13.94 -32.36 7.97
N LEU A 47 13.28 -32.15 9.12
CA LEU A 47 13.18 -33.17 10.17
C LEU A 47 12.47 -34.44 9.68
N LEU A 48 11.41 -34.30 8.89
CA LEU A 48 10.73 -35.44 8.28
C LEU A 48 11.56 -36.12 7.19
N ASN A 49 12.44 -35.39 6.51
CA ASN A 49 13.33 -35.96 5.51
C ASN A 49 14.46 -36.79 6.16
N GLU A 50 15.03 -36.30 7.27
CA GLU A 50 16.15 -36.94 7.97
C GLU A 50 15.71 -38.08 8.89
N TYR A 51 14.59 -37.92 9.60
CA TYR A 51 14.14 -38.85 10.64
C TYR A 51 12.84 -39.60 10.30
N GLY A 52 12.21 -39.27 9.18
CA GLY A 52 10.95 -39.88 8.76
C GLY A 52 11.13 -41.25 8.12
N ASP A 53 10.07 -42.06 8.17
CA ASP A 53 10.02 -43.37 7.53
C ASP A 53 9.80 -43.21 6.01
N GLU A 54 10.79 -43.66 5.24
CA GLU A 54 10.83 -43.57 3.78
C GLU A 54 9.73 -44.36 3.08
N THR A 55 9.14 -45.35 3.76
CA THR A 55 8.06 -46.18 3.21
C THR A 55 6.72 -45.45 3.19
N LYS A 56 6.61 -44.29 3.86
CA LYS A 56 5.36 -43.54 3.98
C LYS A 56 5.16 -42.61 2.80
N ALA A 57 3.92 -42.52 2.34
CA ALA A 57 3.54 -41.66 1.22
C ALA A 57 3.75 -40.15 1.46
N TYR A 58 3.86 -39.71 2.72
CA TYR A 58 4.14 -38.31 3.07
C TYR A 58 5.65 -38.02 3.21
N TYR A 59 6.52 -39.01 3.02
CA TYR A 59 7.96 -38.80 3.12
C TYR A 59 8.44 -37.76 2.08
N PRO A 60 9.13 -36.68 2.47
CA PRO A 60 9.50 -35.58 1.56
C PRO A 60 10.37 -35.98 0.36
N GLY A 61 11.29 -36.94 0.54
CA GLY A 61 12.14 -37.45 -0.54
C GLY A 61 13.15 -36.45 -1.12
N VAL A 62 13.51 -35.40 -0.37
CA VAL A 62 14.38 -34.33 -0.86
C VAL A 62 15.78 -34.87 -1.13
N GLY A 63 16.28 -34.69 -2.36
CA GLY A 63 17.64 -35.07 -2.75
C GLY A 63 17.80 -36.53 -3.17
N LYS A 64 16.74 -37.35 -3.19
CA LYS A 64 16.82 -38.75 -3.62
C LYS A 64 16.71 -38.94 -5.13
N THR A 65 15.59 -38.51 -5.71
CA THR A 65 15.34 -38.59 -7.15
C THR A 65 15.63 -37.27 -7.85
N LYS A 66 15.45 -36.16 -7.13
CA LYS A 66 15.74 -34.81 -7.59
C LYS A 66 16.08 -33.90 -6.42
N CYS A 67 16.71 -32.77 -6.71
CA CYS A 67 17.00 -31.73 -5.72
C CYS A 67 15.74 -30.89 -5.37
N PHE A 68 14.63 -31.57 -5.10
CA PHE A 68 13.32 -31.00 -4.75
C PHE A 68 12.41 -32.09 -4.13
N LEU A 69 11.22 -31.70 -3.66
CA LEU A 69 10.18 -32.61 -3.13
C LEU A 69 9.70 -33.61 -4.19
N GLU A 70 9.44 -34.87 -3.80
CA GLU A 70 8.93 -35.89 -4.72
C GLU A 70 7.54 -35.52 -5.28
N ASP A 71 7.31 -35.73 -6.59
CA ASP A 71 6.17 -35.20 -7.38
C ASP A 71 4.76 -35.62 -6.94
N LYS A 72 4.66 -36.54 -6.00
CA LYS A 72 3.41 -37.14 -5.54
C LYS A 72 2.80 -36.31 -4.39
N LEU A 73 2.31 -37.02 -3.38
CA LEU A 73 1.72 -36.46 -2.17
C LEU A 73 2.64 -35.46 -1.43
N PRO A 74 3.97 -35.64 -1.34
CA PRO A 74 4.82 -34.69 -0.62
C PRO A 74 4.86 -33.30 -1.26
N ASN A 75 4.97 -33.20 -2.59
CA ASN A 75 4.93 -31.92 -3.29
C ASN A 75 3.58 -31.21 -3.08
N LEU A 76 2.47 -31.96 -3.11
CA LEU A 76 1.16 -31.40 -2.79
C LEU A 76 1.06 -30.90 -1.34
N LEU A 77 1.49 -31.71 -0.37
CA LEU A 77 1.30 -31.40 1.06
C LEU A 77 2.21 -30.27 1.54
N TYR A 78 3.48 -30.26 1.15
CA TYR A 78 4.46 -29.32 1.70
C TYR A 78 4.69 -28.09 0.82
N PHE A 79 4.32 -28.12 -0.46
CA PHE A 79 4.52 -26.97 -1.35
C PHE A 79 3.20 -26.36 -1.81
N TYR A 80 2.40 -27.12 -2.57
CA TYR A 80 1.16 -26.57 -3.15
C TYR A 80 0.06 -26.32 -2.12
N GLY A 81 -0.04 -27.13 -1.07
CA GLY A 81 -1.03 -26.98 0.00
C GLY A 81 -0.90 -25.64 0.74
N PRO A 82 0.25 -25.33 1.37
CA PRO A 82 0.49 -24.04 2.01
C PRO A 82 0.28 -22.86 1.06
N MET A 83 0.74 -22.98 -0.20
CA MET A 83 0.53 -21.95 -1.22
C MET A 83 -0.95 -21.73 -1.53
N ALA A 84 -1.73 -22.80 -1.74
CA ALA A 84 -3.16 -22.72 -2.00
C ALA A 84 -3.92 -22.08 -0.83
N ILE A 85 -3.55 -22.40 0.41
CA ILE A 85 -4.12 -21.76 1.61
C ILE A 85 -3.85 -20.25 1.59
N LEU A 86 -2.61 -19.84 1.34
CA LEU A 86 -2.23 -18.41 1.28
C LEU A 86 -2.99 -17.66 0.17
N ILE A 87 -3.11 -18.25 -1.02
CA ILE A 87 -3.87 -17.69 -2.14
C ILE A 87 -5.35 -17.55 -1.77
N THR A 88 -5.95 -18.60 -1.20
CA THR A 88 -7.36 -18.60 -0.79
C THR A 88 -7.63 -17.48 0.21
N ILE A 89 -6.77 -17.32 1.21
CA ILE A 89 -6.91 -16.25 2.19
C ILE A 89 -6.76 -14.87 1.54
N ASN A 90 -5.80 -14.70 0.63
CA ASN A 90 -5.63 -13.44 -0.11
C ASN A 90 -6.89 -13.09 -0.93
N ILE A 91 -7.53 -14.06 -1.57
CA ILE A 91 -8.79 -13.86 -2.31
C ILE A 91 -9.91 -13.43 -1.37
N ILE A 92 -10.08 -14.11 -0.23
CA ILE A 92 -11.11 -13.76 0.76
C ILE A 92 -10.89 -12.32 1.26
N LEU A 93 -9.67 -11.95 1.62
CA LEU A 93 -9.33 -10.61 2.07
C LEU A 93 -9.60 -9.55 0.99
N PHE A 94 -9.34 -9.86 -0.28
CA PHE A 94 -9.64 -9.00 -1.40
C PHE A 94 -11.15 -8.76 -1.54
N ILE A 95 -11.96 -9.82 -1.50
CA ILE A 95 -13.43 -9.74 -1.58
C ILE A 95 -13.98 -8.91 -0.40
N LEU A 96 -13.56 -9.20 0.83
CA LEU A 96 -13.98 -8.44 2.01
C LEU A 96 -13.63 -6.95 1.89
N THR A 97 -12.46 -6.64 1.34
CA THR A 97 -12.05 -5.25 1.11
C THR A 97 -12.91 -4.58 0.05
N ALA A 98 -13.18 -5.26 -1.07
CA ALA A 98 -14.04 -4.75 -2.14
C ALA A 98 -15.45 -4.44 -1.63
N VAL A 99 -16.05 -5.37 -0.87
CA VAL A 99 -17.37 -5.18 -0.23
C VAL A 99 -17.35 -3.99 0.73
N LYS A 100 -16.32 -3.87 1.56
CA LYS A 100 -16.18 -2.73 2.49
C LYS A 100 -16.09 -1.40 1.76
N ILE A 101 -15.36 -1.34 0.64
CA ILE A 101 -15.26 -0.13 -0.19
C ILE A 101 -16.62 0.24 -0.78
N GLN A 102 -17.37 -0.75 -1.30
CA GLN A 102 -18.71 -0.51 -1.84
C GLN A 102 -19.67 -0.01 -0.77
N LYS A 103 -19.64 -0.61 0.43
CA LYS A 103 -20.45 -0.16 1.57
C LYS A 103 -20.13 1.28 1.97
N VAL A 104 -18.84 1.62 2.09
CA VAL A 104 -18.40 2.99 2.40
C VAL A 104 -18.87 3.98 1.33
N LYS A 105 -18.80 3.61 0.04
CA LYS A 105 -19.32 4.46 -1.05
C LYS A 105 -20.82 4.71 -0.91
N LYS A 106 -21.61 3.70 -0.55
CA LYS A 106 -23.07 3.79 -0.40
C LYS A 106 -23.48 4.64 0.82
N GLU A 107 -22.81 4.47 1.96
CA GLU A 107 -23.05 5.28 3.17
C GLU A 107 -22.71 6.77 2.92
N THR A 108 -21.64 7.02 2.16
CA THR A 108 -21.21 8.37 1.77
C THR A 108 -22.23 9.09 0.88
N SER A 109 -22.86 8.38 -0.07
CA SER A 109 -23.83 8.99 -0.98
C SER A 109 -25.16 9.31 -0.30
N MET A 110 -25.54 8.57 0.75
CA MET A 110 -26.81 8.76 1.44
C MET A 110 -26.80 9.94 2.42
N LEU A 111 -25.68 10.19 3.11
CA LEU A 111 -25.52 11.34 4.00
C LEU A 111 -25.60 12.68 3.24
N LYS A 112 -25.09 12.71 2.00
CA LYS A 112 -25.08 13.89 1.15
C LYS A 112 -26.47 14.44 0.77
N HIS A 113 -27.52 13.63 0.89
CA HIS A 113 -28.88 14.03 0.51
C HIS A 113 -29.72 14.50 1.71
N SER A 114 -29.30 14.20 2.95
CA SER A 114 -30.09 14.50 4.16
C SER A 114 -29.69 15.80 4.87
N ASP A 115 -28.44 16.26 4.72
CA ASP A 115 -27.90 17.44 5.45
C ASP A 115 -28.13 18.79 4.75
N SER A 116 -28.97 18.84 3.72
CA SER A 116 -29.23 20.04 2.90
C SER A 116 -29.95 21.20 3.63
N LYS A 117 -30.12 21.16 4.96
CA LYS A 117 -30.94 22.17 5.68
C LYS A 117 -30.25 22.99 6.77
N ARG A 118 -28.99 22.73 7.14
CA ARG A 118 -28.21 23.66 8.01
C ARG A 118 -26.75 23.22 8.04
N HIS A 119 -25.83 23.94 7.38
CA HIS A 119 -24.42 23.59 7.44
C HIS A 119 -23.53 24.84 7.55
N THR A 120 -22.70 24.85 8.59
CA THR A 120 -21.62 25.82 8.82
C THR A 120 -20.42 25.46 7.94
N TYR A 121 -19.73 26.46 7.39
CA TYR A 121 -18.61 26.27 6.45
C TYR A 121 -17.49 25.37 7.02
N GLU A 122 -17.26 25.39 8.33
CA GLU A 122 -16.25 24.56 8.99
C GLU A 122 -16.62 23.07 9.04
N ASP A 123 -17.89 22.75 9.30
CA ASP A 123 -18.38 21.36 9.32
C ASP A 123 -18.35 20.75 7.92
N ASP A 124 -18.67 21.53 6.88
CA ASP A 124 -18.59 21.06 5.49
C ASP A 124 -17.15 20.70 5.11
N LYS A 125 -16.19 21.53 5.54
CA LYS A 125 -14.76 21.29 5.31
C LYS A 125 -14.28 20.04 6.04
N GLN A 126 -14.73 19.81 7.28
CA GLN A 126 -14.37 18.62 8.06
C GLN A 126 -14.98 17.34 7.46
N ASN A 127 -16.28 17.35 7.15
CA ASN A 127 -16.99 16.21 6.55
C ASN A 127 -16.42 15.85 5.16
N PHE A 128 -16.11 16.86 4.34
CA PHE A 128 -15.44 16.65 3.06
C PHE A 128 -14.05 16.04 3.23
N THR A 129 -13.25 16.56 4.18
CA THR A 129 -11.89 16.06 4.47
C THR A 129 -11.92 14.62 4.98
N GLU A 130 -12.87 14.26 5.85
CA GLU A 130 -13.07 12.89 6.32
C GLU A 130 -13.48 11.96 5.17
N HIS A 131 -14.44 12.37 4.32
CA HIS A 131 -14.87 11.57 3.18
C HIS A 131 -13.76 11.32 2.16
N VAL A 132 -12.99 12.36 1.84
CA VAL A 132 -11.84 12.26 0.94
C VAL A 132 -10.81 11.31 1.56
N ASN A 133 -10.46 11.47 2.84
CA ASN A 133 -9.51 10.58 3.53
C ASN A 133 -10.01 9.13 3.63
N LYS A 134 -11.30 8.90 3.89
CA LYS A 134 -11.90 7.56 3.95
C LYS A 134 -11.86 6.89 2.58
N LYS A 135 -12.21 7.61 1.50
CA LYS A 135 -12.16 7.12 0.12
C LYS A 135 -10.74 6.84 -0.35
N THR A 136 -9.78 7.74 -0.08
CA THR A 136 -8.37 7.57 -0.47
C THR A 136 -7.72 6.40 0.27
N ASN A 137 -7.98 6.25 1.58
CA ASN A 137 -7.52 5.09 2.35
C ASN A 137 -8.11 3.78 1.81
N ALA A 138 -9.39 3.77 1.46
CA ALA A 138 -10.05 2.60 0.90
C ALA A 138 -9.48 2.23 -0.49
N LEU A 139 -9.22 3.22 -1.36
CA LEU A 139 -8.57 3.03 -2.66
C LEU A 139 -7.10 2.58 -2.53
N TYR A 140 -6.36 3.13 -1.56
CA TYR A 140 -5.01 2.68 -1.26
C TYR A 140 -5.00 1.21 -0.84
N ARG A 141 -5.89 0.82 0.09
CA ARG A 141 -6.05 -0.57 0.53
C ARG A 141 -6.43 -1.47 -0.65
N PHE A 142 -7.40 -1.06 -1.47
CA PHE A 142 -7.80 -1.81 -2.66
C PHE A 142 -6.64 -2.05 -3.61
N ASN A 143 -5.92 -0.98 -3.96
CA ASN A 143 -4.78 -1.06 -4.87
C ASN A 143 -3.66 -1.92 -4.27
N LEU A 144 -3.44 -1.84 -2.95
CA LEU A 144 -2.51 -2.72 -2.27
C LEU A 144 -2.93 -4.19 -2.42
N TYR A 145 -4.18 -4.55 -2.09
CA TYR A 145 -4.64 -5.94 -2.21
C TYR A 145 -4.68 -6.45 -3.66
N LEU A 146 -5.04 -5.60 -4.64
CA LEU A 146 -4.89 -5.94 -6.05
C LEU A 146 -3.45 -6.30 -6.36
N LYS A 147 -2.48 -5.47 -5.94
CA LYS A 147 -1.06 -5.77 -6.16
C LYS A 147 -0.63 -7.06 -5.49
N LEU A 148 -1.15 -7.37 -4.30
CA LEU A 148 -0.90 -8.64 -3.62
C LEU A 148 -1.47 -9.83 -4.42
N LEU A 149 -2.67 -9.69 -4.98
CA LEU A 149 -3.33 -10.71 -5.81
C LEU A 149 -2.58 -10.95 -7.12
N PHE A 150 -2.21 -9.90 -7.85
CA PHE A 150 -1.47 -10.02 -9.10
C PHE A 150 -0.06 -10.57 -8.88
N ALA A 151 0.61 -10.14 -7.82
CA ALA A 151 1.91 -10.66 -7.45
C ALA A 151 1.83 -12.14 -7.11
N MET A 152 1.28 -12.47 -5.95
CA MET A 152 1.38 -13.83 -5.43
C MET A 152 0.28 -14.77 -5.94
N GLY A 153 -0.81 -14.27 -6.53
CA GLY A 153 -1.93 -15.12 -6.95
C GLY A 153 -1.72 -15.72 -8.34
N ILE A 154 -1.33 -14.93 -9.33
CA ILE A 154 -1.34 -15.36 -10.73
C ILE A 154 -0.22 -16.35 -11.03
N ASN A 155 1.02 -16.04 -10.61
CA ASN A 155 2.16 -16.94 -10.86
C ASN A 155 1.92 -18.31 -10.22
N TRP A 156 1.56 -18.32 -8.94
CA TRP A 156 1.35 -19.54 -8.19
C TRP A 156 0.08 -20.30 -8.62
N ALA A 157 -0.95 -19.61 -9.12
CA ALA A 157 -2.09 -20.29 -9.74
C ALA A 157 -1.70 -21.01 -11.04
N MET A 158 -0.85 -20.41 -11.88
CA MET A 158 -0.33 -21.08 -13.09
C MET A 158 0.50 -22.32 -12.73
N GLU A 159 1.34 -22.25 -11.71
CA GLU A 159 2.10 -23.40 -11.20
C GLU A 159 1.20 -24.54 -10.69
N ILE A 160 0.16 -24.21 -9.91
CA ILE A 160 -0.81 -25.20 -9.42
C ILE A 160 -1.57 -25.83 -10.60
N ILE A 161 -1.96 -25.04 -11.59
CA ILE A 161 -2.64 -25.55 -12.80
C ILE A 161 -1.70 -26.46 -13.59
N SER A 162 -0.45 -26.07 -13.78
CA SER A 162 0.57 -26.89 -14.47
C SER A 162 0.74 -28.24 -13.76
N TRP A 163 0.95 -28.22 -12.45
CA TRP A 163 1.03 -29.43 -11.64
C TRP A 163 -0.24 -30.29 -11.71
N ALA A 164 -1.43 -29.69 -11.61
CA ALA A 164 -2.69 -30.42 -11.67
C ALA A 164 -2.93 -31.06 -13.05
N VAL A 165 -2.53 -30.37 -14.13
CA VAL A 165 -2.58 -30.89 -15.50
C VAL A 165 -1.61 -32.06 -15.66
N ILE A 166 -0.37 -31.95 -15.17
CA ILE A 166 0.62 -33.04 -15.16
C ILE A 166 0.08 -34.25 -14.38
N TRP A 167 -0.50 -34.01 -13.20
CA TRP A 167 -1.06 -35.06 -12.35
C TRP A 167 -2.26 -35.78 -13.00
N LYS A 168 -3.10 -35.06 -13.75
CA LYS A 168 -4.28 -35.61 -14.45
C LYS A 168 -3.96 -36.29 -15.78
N MET A 169 -3.02 -35.75 -16.56
CA MET A 169 -2.71 -36.20 -17.93
C MET A 169 -1.56 -37.20 -18.01
N GLY A 170 -0.82 -37.42 -16.91
CA GLY A 170 0.29 -38.37 -16.88
C GLY A 170 1.46 -37.95 -17.77
N GLU A 171 2.13 -38.92 -18.40
CA GLU A 171 3.39 -38.75 -19.15
C GLU A 171 3.23 -38.09 -20.54
N GLN A 172 2.01 -37.74 -20.97
CA GLN A 172 1.72 -37.14 -22.28
C GLN A 172 1.65 -35.60 -22.26
N VAL A 173 2.40 -34.93 -21.39
CA VAL A 173 2.38 -33.46 -21.33
C VAL A 173 3.24 -32.89 -22.46
N PRO A 174 2.69 -32.04 -23.35
CA PRO A 174 3.47 -31.42 -24.42
C PRO A 174 4.60 -30.57 -23.85
N SER A 175 5.82 -30.71 -24.39
CA SER A 175 7.01 -29.98 -23.93
C SER A 175 6.84 -28.44 -23.93
N TYR A 176 5.93 -27.91 -24.76
CA TYR A 176 5.62 -26.48 -24.80
C TYR A 176 5.11 -25.92 -23.46
N VAL A 177 4.38 -26.72 -22.66
CA VAL A 177 3.84 -26.28 -21.37
C VAL A 177 4.96 -25.93 -20.40
N TRP A 178 6.02 -26.74 -20.35
CA TRP A 178 7.18 -26.51 -19.49
C TRP A 178 7.93 -25.23 -19.86
N TYR A 179 8.18 -25.00 -21.16
CA TYR A 179 8.84 -23.78 -21.61
C TYR A 179 8.05 -22.52 -21.27
N LEU A 180 6.71 -22.58 -21.39
CA LEU A 180 5.85 -21.45 -21.07
C LEU A 180 5.83 -21.18 -19.56
N THR A 181 5.72 -22.21 -18.73
CA THR A 181 5.74 -22.10 -17.27
C THR A 181 7.07 -21.54 -16.77
N ASP A 182 8.20 -22.10 -17.22
CA ASP A 182 9.53 -21.63 -16.83
C ASP A 182 9.79 -20.19 -17.26
N PHE A 183 9.35 -19.81 -18.47
CA PHE A 183 9.47 -18.44 -18.96
C PHE A 183 8.64 -17.45 -18.13
N CYS A 184 7.38 -17.79 -17.84
CA CYS A 184 6.51 -16.98 -16.99
C CYS A 184 7.10 -16.81 -15.58
N ASN A 185 7.64 -17.90 -15.01
CA ASN A 185 8.27 -17.89 -13.71
C ASN A 185 9.57 -17.04 -13.71
N ALA A 186 10.37 -17.08 -14.77
CA ALA A 186 11.57 -16.25 -14.92
C ALA A 186 11.23 -14.76 -15.07
N MET A 187 10.19 -14.42 -15.86
CA MET A 187 9.74 -13.02 -16.02
C MET A 187 9.00 -12.46 -14.81
N TYR A 188 8.56 -13.31 -13.89
CA TYR A 188 7.77 -12.90 -12.73
C TYR A 188 8.45 -11.78 -11.92
N GLY A 189 9.77 -11.86 -11.71
CA GLY A 189 10.53 -10.81 -11.04
C GLY A 189 10.42 -9.44 -11.73
N ALA A 190 10.40 -9.41 -13.06
CA ALA A 190 10.21 -8.18 -13.83
C ALA A 190 8.78 -7.63 -13.66
N PHE A 191 7.75 -8.48 -13.68
CA PHE A 191 6.37 -8.05 -13.42
C PHE A 191 6.22 -7.41 -12.03
N ILE A 192 6.82 -8.01 -11.00
CA ILE A 192 6.83 -7.46 -9.63
C ILE A 192 7.49 -6.09 -9.58
N PHE A 193 8.62 -5.93 -10.26
CA PHE A 193 9.32 -4.66 -10.36
C PHE A 193 8.42 -3.56 -10.95
N PHE A 194 7.74 -3.82 -12.07
CA PHE A 194 6.85 -2.83 -12.67
C PHE A 194 5.64 -2.51 -11.78
N ILE A 195 5.06 -3.51 -11.12
CA ILE A 195 3.88 -3.33 -10.27
C ILE A 195 4.22 -2.52 -8.99
N PHE A 196 5.34 -2.80 -8.33
CA PHE A 196 5.67 -2.20 -7.03
C PHE A 196 6.62 -1.01 -7.11
N VAL A 197 7.64 -1.07 -7.97
CA VAL A 197 8.75 -0.11 -8.02
C VAL A 197 8.52 0.97 -9.08
N PHE A 198 7.96 0.63 -10.24
CA PHE A 198 7.73 1.58 -11.33
C PHE A 198 6.50 2.47 -11.08
N LYS A 199 6.50 3.22 -9.96
CA LYS A 199 5.48 4.21 -9.65
C LYS A 199 5.88 5.58 -10.19
N LYS A 200 4.90 6.33 -10.72
CA LYS A 200 5.09 7.73 -11.14
C LYS A 200 5.77 8.60 -10.07
N LYS A 201 5.49 8.36 -8.78
CA LYS A 201 6.14 9.06 -7.67
C LYS A 201 7.64 8.74 -7.56
N ILE A 202 8.00 7.46 -7.66
CA ILE A 202 9.39 6.99 -7.59
C ILE A 202 10.15 7.50 -8.81
N TRP A 203 9.56 7.40 -10.00
CA TRP A 203 10.14 7.92 -11.24
C TRP A 203 10.41 9.44 -11.17
N LYS A 204 9.44 10.23 -10.69
CA LYS A 204 9.63 11.68 -10.49
C LYS A 204 10.73 11.98 -9.47
N SER A 205 10.80 11.21 -8.38
CA SER A 205 11.87 11.34 -7.38
C SER A 205 13.24 10.99 -7.96
N LEU A 206 13.30 9.99 -8.84
CA LEU A 206 14.51 9.56 -9.52
C LEU A 206 14.96 10.62 -10.55
N GLN A 207 14.04 11.14 -11.36
CA GLN A 207 14.30 12.23 -12.30
C GLN A 207 14.82 13.48 -11.57
N LYS A 208 14.23 13.83 -10.43
CA LYS A 208 14.72 14.96 -9.61
C LYS A 208 16.18 14.76 -9.18
N ARG A 209 16.52 13.57 -8.68
CA ARG A 209 17.91 13.22 -8.30
C ARG A 209 18.86 13.20 -9.51
N TYR A 210 18.40 12.71 -10.65
CA TYR A 210 19.15 12.69 -11.91
C TYR A 210 19.47 14.11 -12.42
N TYR A 211 18.48 15.02 -12.43
CA TYR A 211 18.71 16.42 -12.83
C TYR A 211 19.61 17.19 -11.85
N MET A 212 19.57 16.86 -10.56
CA MET A 212 20.53 17.40 -9.58
C MET A 212 21.94 16.86 -9.82
N PHE A 213 22.08 15.57 -10.15
CA PHE A 213 23.38 14.95 -10.44
C PHE A 213 24.04 15.49 -11.72
N ILE A 214 23.23 15.78 -12.75
CA ILE A 214 23.70 16.38 -14.03
C ILE A 214 23.92 17.90 -13.94
N GLY A 215 23.75 18.52 -12.77
CA GLY A 215 24.01 19.95 -12.58
C GLY A 215 22.99 20.86 -13.26
N LYS A 216 21.76 20.39 -13.51
CA LYS A 216 20.64 21.18 -14.06
C LYS A 216 19.54 21.39 -12.99
N PRO A 217 19.81 22.13 -11.90
CA PRO A 217 18.89 22.30 -10.77
C PRO A 217 17.59 23.03 -11.14
N HIS A 218 17.61 23.89 -12.17
CA HIS A 218 16.44 24.61 -12.66
C HIS A 218 15.31 23.66 -13.12
N LEU A 219 15.65 22.53 -13.78
CA LEU A 219 14.66 21.54 -14.22
C LEU A 219 14.07 20.76 -13.03
N ALA A 220 14.87 20.48 -12.01
CA ALA A 220 14.42 19.81 -10.78
C ALA A 220 13.44 20.68 -9.96
N HIS A 221 13.61 22.00 -9.98
CA HIS A 221 12.73 22.95 -9.30
C HIS A 221 11.39 23.12 -10.02
N SER A 222 11.41 23.17 -11.36
CA SER A 222 10.19 23.24 -12.20
C SER A 222 9.26 22.02 -12.00
N MET A 223 9.82 20.81 -11.82
CA MET A 223 9.04 19.60 -11.52
C MET A 223 8.33 19.62 -10.15
N THR A 224 8.77 20.46 -9.21
CA THR A 224 8.17 20.59 -7.87
C THR A 224 6.97 21.55 -7.89
N MET A 225 6.98 22.56 -8.76
CA MET A 225 5.93 23.59 -8.85
C MET A 225 4.60 23.09 -9.43
N THR A 226 4.56 21.96 -10.13
CA THR A 226 3.32 21.41 -10.72
C THR A 226 2.40 20.69 -9.71
N GLN A 227 2.78 20.58 -8.43
CA GLN A 227 1.96 19.94 -7.38
C GLN A 227 1.41 20.88 -6.30
N THR A 228 1.82 22.15 -6.29
CA THR A 228 1.09 23.19 -5.56
C THR A 228 -0.08 23.62 -6.41
N THR A 229 -1.27 23.27 -5.93
CA THR A 229 -2.56 23.79 -6.34
C THR A 229 -2.44 25.23 -6.80
N ARG A 230 -2.82 25.50 -8.04
CA ARG A 230 -3.16 26.84 -8.51
C ARG A 230 -4.42 27.26 -7.73
N SER A 231 -4.24 27.74 -6.50
CA SER A 231 -5.23 28.57 -5.84
C SER A 231 -5.32 29.84 -6.67
N SER A 232 -6.35 29.92 -7.51
CA SER A 232 -6.72 31.16 -8.17
C SER A 232 -7.17 32.15 -7.09
N ASN A 233 -6.23 32.94 -6.57
CA ASN A 233 -6.60 34.19 -5.92
C ASN A 233 -6.86 35.20 -7.04
N PHE A 234 -8.07 35.11 -7.60
CA PHE A 234 -8.71 36.23 -8.27
C PHE A 234 -9.31 37.08 -7.16
N SER A 235 -8.69 38.22 -6.87
CA SER A 235 -9.24 39.23 -5.98
C SER A 235 -9.31 40.53 -6.78
N THR A 236 -10.46 40.74 -7.40
CA THR A 236 -10.88 42.04 -7.91
C THR A 236 -11.39 42.84 -6.72
N THR A 237 -10.69 43.95 -6.46
CA THR A 237 -11.17 45.26 -6.00
C THR A 237 -12.34 45.32 -5.01
N GLU A 238 -12.07 45.76 -3.78
CA GLU A 238 -12.96 46.72 -3.11
C GLU A 238 -12.18 47.66 -2.18
N THR A 239 -12.38 48.94 -2.46
CA THR A 239 -12.04 50.18 -1.75
C THR A 239 -12.10 50.13 -0.22
N GLY A 240 -11.13 50.76 0.45
CA GLY A 240 -11.13 50.87 1.92
C GLY A 240 -10.05 51.80 2.49
N LEU A 241 -10.20 53.09 2.21
CA LEU A 241 -10.01 54.25 3.07
C LEU A 241 -9.54 54.03 4.54
N THR A 242 -8.37 53.45 4.80
CA THR A 242 -7.80 53.37 6.17
C THR A 242 -6.32 53.72 6.30
N ASP A 243 -5.58 53.85 5.19
CA ASP A 243 -4.13 54.09 5.27
C ASP A 243 -3.74 55.58 5.38
N HIS A 244 -4.67 56.51 5.10
CA HIS A 244 -4.36 57.95 5.09
C HIS A 244 -4.50 58.63 6.47
N ARG A 245 -5.13 57.99 7.47
CA ARG A 245 -5.26 58.55 8.84
C ARG A 245 -4.08 58.23 9.75
N LEU A 246 -3.29 57.20 9.44
CA LEU A 246 -2.12 56.81 10.24
C LEU A 246 -0.85 57.60 9.86
N SER A 247 -0.80 58.19 8.66
CA SER A 247 0.28 59.08 8.25
C SER A 247 0.14 60.50 8.83
N GLU A 248 -1.08 61.01 9.01
CA GLU A 248 -1.30 62.34 9.60
C GLU A 248 -1.06 62.38 11.12
N LEU A 249 -1.40 61.32 11.85
CA LEU A 249 -1.13 61.23 13.30
C LEU A 249 0.36 61.08 13.62
N ARG A 250 1.17 60.58 12.68
CA ARG A 250 2.63 60.49 12.83
C ARG A 250 3.34 61.81 12.50
N ASN A 251 2.75 62.64 11.64
CA ASN A 251 3.33 63.92 11.26
C ASN A 251 2.96 65.08 12.22
N GLY A 252 1.85 64.96 12.96
CA GLY A 252 1.44 65.94 13.97
C GLY A 252 2.25 65.91 15.28
N ARG A 253 2.80 64.76 15.68
CA ARG A 253 3.61 64.66 16.92
C ARG A 253 5.05 65.13 16.77
N GLY A 254 5.55 65.30 15.54
CA GLY A 254 6.93 65.75 15.28
C GLY A 254 7.12 67.27 15.18
N ALA A 255 6.03 68.04 15.28
CA ALA A 255 6.04 69.51 15.19
C ALA A 255 5.93 70.21 16.57
N GLU A 256 5.53 69.50 17.62
CA GLU A 256 5.35 70.08 18.97
C GLU A 256 6.63 70.07 19.82
N GLU A 257 7.64 69.26 19.48
CA GLU A 257 8.93 69.20 20.21
C GLU A 257 10.01 70.17 19.70
N ARG A 258 9.73 70.99 18.67
CA ARG A 258 10.68 71.98 18.12
C ARG A 258 10.39 73.44 18.49
N GLY A 259 9.48 73.67 19.44
CA GLY A 259 9.14 75.01 19.98
C GLY A 259 9.64 75.31 21.40
N LEU A 260 10.39 74.39 22.03
CA LEU A 260 10.80 74.52 23.45
C LEU A 260 12.32 74.65 23.68
N THR A 261 13.05 75.05 22.64
CA THR A 261 14.46 75.48 22.73
C THR A 261 14.62 76.90 22.18
N GLN A 262 13.91 77.85 22.77
CA GLN A 262 14.28 79.27 22.75
C GLN A 262 13.66 79.96 23.97
N ASN A 263 14.39 79.86 25.10
CA ASN A 263 14.59 80.89 26.12
C ASN A 263 15.68 80.43 27.08
#